data_AF-W2HEV5-F1
#
_entry.id   AF-W2HEV5-F1
#
_cell.length_a   1.000
_cell.length_b   1.000
_cell.length_c   1.000
_cell.angle_alpha   90.00
_cell.angle_beta   90.00
_cell.angle_gamma   90.00
#
_symmetry.space_group_name_H-M   'P 1'
#
loop_
_entity.id
_entity.type
_entity.pdbx_description
1 polymer ?
#
loop_
_entity_poly.entity_id
_entity_poly.type
_entity_poly.pdbx_seq_one_letter_code
_entity_poly.pdbx_strand_id
1 'polypeptide(L)'
;MTRRQSPSNSNVRRRTHTGIGASTLSAPTSATKNRRYSLDQTVSSVIYCEGYARIKRRNVLTWNTRFLVLSNTELLVFQNKQDASYRRNVLETQELASGRVASKNDLGIEFTFTDGRELLARVFSRADQAQWVSAFYQLAMRSEVRRVKSASMEEQGDTAAVEKRRVSFFGSVLVRTIPTVPDDQVPELFYSKKDVEKFSEQASSLRSRTGDAVSLVFRKPTLPWRRQVV
;
A
#
# COMPACT_ATOMS: atom_id res chain seq x y z
N MET A 1 -2.02 -58.04 -23.99
CA MET A 1 -1.35 -58.32 -25.27
C MET A 1 -2.38 -58.23 -26.39
N THR A 2 -2.43 -57.11 -27.10
CA THR A 2 -3.12 -56.97 -28.39
C THR A 2 -2.56 -55.72 -29.09
N ARG A 3 -2.50 -55.78 -30.41
CA ARG A 3 -1.45 -55.24 -31.28
C ARG A 3 -2.06 -54.24 -32.29
N ARG A 4 -1.35 -53.13 -32.55
CA ARG A 4 -1.35 -52.27 -33.78
C ARG A 4 -2.68 -51.55 -34.12
N GLN A 5 -2.76 -50.45 -34.85
CA GLN A 5 -1.85 -49.67 -35.71
C GLN A 5 -2.51 -48.29 -35.96
N SER A 6 -1.72 -47.25 -36.19
CA SER A 6 -2.18 -45.96 -36.75
C SER A 6 -2.58 -46.10 -38.23
N PRO A 7 -3.35 -45.14 -38.78
CA PRO A 7 -2.74 -44.35 -39.84
C PRO A 7 -3.08 -42.84 -39.84
N SER A 8 -2.11 -42.11 -40.39
CA SER A 8 -2.15 -40.74 -40.89
C SER A 8 -3.28 -40.47 -41.88
N ASN A 9 -3.81 -39.25 -41.91
CA ASN A 9 -4.25 -38.69 -43.17
C ASN A 9 -4.01 -37.18 -43.28
N SER A 10 -3.75 -36.78 -44.51
CA SER A 10 -3.06 -35.58 -44.94
C SER A 10 -4.04 -34.53 -45.48
N ASN A 11 -3.52 -33.28 -45.59
CA ASN A 11 -3.84 -32.24 -46.57
C ASN A 11 -5.30 -31.81 -46.76
N VAL A 12 -5.59 -30.51 -46.57
CA VAL A 12 -6.15 -29.67 -47.65
C VAL A 12 -5.72 -28.20 -47.45
N ARG A 13 -5.03 -27.67 -48.46
CA ARG A 13 -4.74 -26.25 -48.71
C ARG A 13 -5.71 -25.76 -49.81
N ARG A 14 -6.50 -24.71 -49.59
CA ARG A 14 -7.10 -23.83 -50.63
C ARG A 14 -7.25 -22.42 -50.01
N ARG A 15 -6.60 -21.33 -50.49
CA ARG A 15 -6.87 -20.49 -51.69
C ARG A 15 -8.35 -20.05 -51.74
N THR A 16 -8.78 -18.79 -51.91
CA THR A 16 -8.20 -17.56 -52.48
C THR A 16 -9.11 -16.36 -52.15
N HIS A 17 -8.63 -15.13 -52.40
CA HIS A 17 -9.27 -13.83 -52.19
C HIS A 17 -10.35 -13.42 -53.23
N THR A 18 -10.98 -12.27 -52.90
CA THR A 18 -11.61 -11.22 -53.75
C THR A 18 -13.11 -11.30 -54.07
N GLY A 19 -13.80 -10.19 -53.76
CA GLY A 19 -15.17 -9.89 -54.16
C GLY A 19 -15.57 -8.49 -53.68
N ILE A 20 -15.45 -7.51 -54.58
CA ILE A 20 -15.90 -6.11 -54.44
C ILE A 20 -17.41 -6.06 -54.74
N GLY A 21 -18.18 -5.33 -53.94
CA GLY A 21 -19.58 -4.98 -54.22
C GLY A 21 -19.95 -3.70 -53.47
N ALA A 22 -20.46 -2.70 -54.21
CA ALA A 22 -20.76 -1.35 -53.74
C ALA A 22 -22.28 -1.10 -53.63
N SER A 23 -22.62 -0.14 -52.75
CA SER A 23 -23.87 0.67 -52.69
C SER A 23 -25.12 -0.05 -52.14
N THR A 24 -26.02 0.49 -51.30
CA THR A 24 -26.42 1.86 -50.92
C THR A 24 -27.21 1.85 -49.59
N LEU A 25 -27.13 2.98 -48.85
CA LEU A 25 -28.15 3.62 -47.98
C LEU A 25 -28.85 2.83 -46.86
N SER A 26 -28.55 3.19 -45.61
CA SER A 26 -29.52 3.77 -44.65
C SER A 26 -28.84 4.09 -43.31
N ALA A 27 -29.01 5.33 -42.86
CA ALA A 27 -28.62 5.78 -41.52
C ALA A 27 -29.58 5.23 -40.46
N PRO A 28 -29.05 4.90 -39.28
CA PRO A 28 -29.70 5.37 -38.07
C PRO A 28 -28.74 6.22 -37.22
N THR A 29 -29.19 7.45 -37.02
CA THR A 29 -28.75 8.37 -35.98
C THR A 29 -28.79 7.68 -34.62
N SER A 30 -27.62 7.38 -34.07
CA SER A 30 -27.48 7.14 -32.62
C SER A 30 -26.27 7.89 -32.12
N ALA A 31 -26.59 9.02 -31.49
CA ALA A 31 -25.74 9.94 -30.75
C ALA A 31 -24.43 9.29 -30.24
N THR A 32 -23.34 9.57 -30.95
CA THR A 32 -21.99 9.50 -30.40
C THR A 32 -21.93 10.49 -29.24
N LYS A 33 -22.28 10.01 -28.05
CA LYS A 33 -22.02 10.71 -26.80
C LYS A 33 -20.51 10.82 -26.67
N ASN A 34 -19.99 11.96 -27.13
CA ASN A 34 -18.74 12.54 -26.66
C ASN A 34 -18.80 12.58 -25.13
N ARG A 35 -18.34 11.49 -24.49
CA ARG A 35 -17.90 11.53 -23.10
C ARG A 35 -16.65 12.40 -23.10
N ARG A 36 -16.87 13.72 -23.02
CA ARG A 36 -15.92 14.62 -22.38
C ARG A 36 -15.71 14.05 -20.98
N TYR A 37 -14.63 13.29 -20.81
CA TYR A 37 -14.13 12.95 -19.49
C TYR A 37 -13.71 14.27 -18.86
N SER A 38 -14.57 14.80 -17.98
CA SER A 38 -14.20 15.89 -17.08
C SER A 38 -12.96 15.43 -16.33
N LEU A 39 -11.87 16.15 -16.57
CA LEU A 39 -10.58 16.02 -15.91
C LEU A 39 -10.64 16.76 -14.57
N ASP A 40 -11.71 16.55 -13.79
CA ASP A 40 -11.88 17.17 -12.47
C ASP A 40 -11.96 16.08 -11.42
N GLN A 41 -10.82 15.48 -11.07
CA GLN A 41 -10.74 14.73 -9.83
C GLN A 41 -9.35 14.81 -9.21
N THR A 42 -8.96 16.03 -8.85
CA THR A 42 -7.80 16.31 -7.98
C THR A 42 -8.23 16.49 -6.52
N VAL A 43 -9.12 15.60 -6.03
CA VAL A 43 -9.12 15.33 -4.58
C VAL A 43 -7.97 14.38 -4.33
N SER A 44 -6.90 14.89 -3.74
CA SER A 44 -5.73 14.11 -3.32
C SER A 44 -6.16 13.01 -2.35
N SER A 45 -6.49 11.85 -2.90
CA SER A 45 -6.95 10.72 -2.12
C SER A 45 -5.75 10.09 -1.42
N VAL A 46 -5.81 10.01 -0.10
CA VAL A 46 -4.70 9.46 0.69
C VAL A 46 -4.69 7.95 0.50
N ILE A 47 -3.62 7.46 -0.11
CA ILE A 47 -3.34 6.03 -0.27
C ILE A 47 -2.69 5.54 1.01
N TYR A 48 -3.27 4.54 1.66
CA TYR A 48 -2.69 3.95 2.87
C TYR A 48 -1.82 2.75 2.54
N CYS A 49 -2.27 1.93 1.59
CA CYS A 49 -1.57 0.73 1.20
C CYS A 49 -1.96 0.34 -0.22
N GLU A 50 -0.99 -0.18 -0.96
CA GLU A 50 -1.20 -0.79 -2.26
C GLU A 50 -0.29 -2.00 -2.41
N GLY A 51 -0.74 -3.01 -3.15
CA GLY A 51 0.06 -4.21 -3.35
C GLY A 51 -0.67 -5.32 -4.07
N TYR A 52 0.09 -6.28 -4.58
CA TYR A 52 -0.49 -7.49 -5.14
C TYR A 52 -0.96 -8.42 -4.02
N ALA A 53 -2.15 -8.98 -4.18
CA ALA A 53 -2.66 -10.03 -3.32
C ALA A 53 -3.43 -11.07 -4.13
N ARG A 54 -3.45 -12.31 -3.65
CA ARG A 54 -4.37 -13.33 -4.13
C ARG A 54 -5.69 -13.17 -3.40
N ILE A 55 -6.76 -12.88 -4.10
CA ILE A 55 -8.08 -12.65 -3.51
C ILE A 55 -9.04 -13.81 -3.80
N LYS A 56 -9.95 -14.07 -2.87
CA LYS A 56 -11.00 -15.08 -2.94
C LYS A 56 -12.27 -14.53 -2.29
N ARG A 57 -13.39 -14.60 -3.01
CA ARG A 57 -14.70 -14.24 -2.46
C ARG A 57 -15.28 -15.38 -1.63
N ARG A 58 -16.20 -15.04 -0.71
CA ARG A 58 -17.00 -16.03 0.02
C ARG A 58 -17.72 -16.96 -0.98
N ASN A 59 -17.60 -18.27 -0.79
CA ASN A 59 -18.18 -19.33 -1.64
C ASN A 59 -17.56 -19.51 -3.04
N VAL A 60 -16.50 -18.79 -3.40
CA VAL A 60 -15.76 -19.01 -4.65
C VAL A 60 -14.47 -19.75 -4.35
N LEU A 61 -14.20 -20.90 -4.96
CA LEU A 61 -12.98 -21.68 -4.67
C LEU A 61 -11.72 -21.14 -5.34
N THR A 62 -11.87 -20.34 -6.39
CA THR A 62 -10.75 -19.81 -7.16
C THR A 62 -10.11 -18.59 -6.49
N TRP A 63 -8.78 -18.58 -6.50
CA TRP A 63 -7.97 -17.46 -6.06
C TRP A 63 -7.44 -16.70 -7.28
N ASN A 64 -7.59 -15.38 -7.31
CA ASN A 64 -7.08 -14.54 -8.39
C ASN A 64 -6.05 -13.56 -7.87
N THR A 65 -4.91 -13.44 -8.54
CA THR A 65 -3.95 -12.36 -8.25
C THR A 65 -4.47 -11.05 -8.81
N ARG A 66 -4.58 -10.04 -7.97
CA ARG A 66 -5.00 -8.68 -8.32
C ARG A 66 -4.13 -7.66 -7.61
N PHE A 67 -4.08 -6.45 -8.16
CA PHE A 67 -3.44 -5.32 -7.50
C PHE A 67 -4.51 -4.55 -6.72
N LEU A 68 -4.31 -4.42 -5.42
CA LEU A 68 -5.25 -3.77 -4.52
C LEU A 68 -4.70 -2.39 -4.14
N VAL A 69 -5.59 -1.42 -4.02
CA VAL A 69 -5.26 -0.09 -3.50
C VAL A 69 -6.32 0.32 -2.48
N LEU A 70 -5.88 0.58 -1.24
CA LEU A 70 -6.72 1.13 -0.19
C LEU A 70 -6.52 2.64 -0.12
N SER A 71 -7.57 3.38 -0.47
CA SER A 71 -7.59 4.83 -0.55
C SER A 71 -8.76 5.38 0.23
N ASN A 72 -8.52 6.24 1.22
CA ASN A 72 -9.56 6.72 2.15
C ASN A 72 -10.31 5.60 2.90
N THR A 73 -11.51 5.23 2.44
CA THR A 73 -12.30 4.09 2.93
C THR A 73 -12.59 3.10 1.82
N GLU A 74 -12.04 3.30 0.62
CA GLU A 74 -12.35 2.52 -0.56
C GLU A 74 -11.20 1.55 -0.87
N LEU A 75 -11.57 0.29 -1.05
CA LEU A 75 -10.70 -0.73 -1.61
C LEU A 75 -10.97 -0.84 -3.11
N LEU A 76 -9.95 -0.52 -3.90
CA LEU A 76 -9.96 -0.58 -5.35
C LEU A 76 -9.20 -1.82 -5.82
N VAL A 77 -9.80 -2.57 -6.75
CA VAL A 77 -9.20 -3.78 -7.34
C VAL A 77 -8.86 -3.52 -8.79
N PHE A 78 -7.60 -3.75 -9.15
CA PHE A 78 -7.08 -3.61 -10.51
C PHE A 78 -6.54 -4.94 -11.02
N GLN A 79 -6.49 -5.07 -12.35
CA GLN A 79 -5.87 -6.23 -12.99
C GLN A 79 -4.36 -6.26 -12.75
N ASN A 80 -3.70 -5.10 -12.81
CA ASN A 80 -2.26 -4.94 -12.65
C ASN A 80 -1.92 -3.58 -12.02
N LYS A 81 -0.65 -3.38 -11.67
CA LYS A 81 -0.14 -2.13 -11.09
C LYS A 81 -0.22 -0.93 -12.04
N GLN A 82 -0.07 -1.13 -13.35
CA GLN A 82 -0.10 -0.03 -14.32
C GLN A 82 -1.48 0.63 -14.36
N ASP A 83 -2.53 -0.18 -14.42
CA ASP A 83 -3.92 0.28 -14.34
C ASP A 83 -4.17 1.09 -13.06
N ALA A 84 -3.61 0.66 -11.93
CA ALA A 84 -3.69 1.37 -10.66
C ALA A 84 -2.97 2.73 -10.67
N SER A 85 -1.75 2.79 -11.21
CA SER A 85 -0.98 4.03 -11.34
C SER A 85 -1.72 5.10 -12.15
N TYR A 86 -2.38 4.69 -13.23
CA TYR A 86 -3.15 5.60 -14.08
C TYR A 86 -4.61 5.77 -13.64
N ARG A 87 -5.04 5.06 -12.58
CA ARG A 87 -6.44 5.01 -12.11
C ARG A 87 -7.42 4.67 -13.23
N ARG A 88 -7.03 3.74 -14.11
CA ARG A 88 -7.85 3.24 -15.22
C ARG A 88 -8.27 1.80 -14.96
N ASN A 89 -9.33 1.36 -15.63
CA ASN A 89 -9.77 -0.05 -15.63
C ASN A 89 -9.97 -0.63 -14.21
N VAL A 90 -10.60 0.13 -13.32
CA VAL A 90 -10.99 -0.37 -12.00
C VAL A 90 -11.97 -1.53 -12.20
N LEU A 91 -11.60 -2.71 -11.70
CA LEU A 91 -12.45 -3.90 -11.80
C LEU A 91 -13.57 -3.85 -10.76
N GLU A 92 -13.25 -3.36 -9.57
CA GLU A 92 -14.14 -3.35 -8.44
C GLU A 92 -13.73 -2.23 -7.47
N THR A 93 -14.74 -1.49 -6.98
CA THR A 93 -14.62 -0.49 -5.92
C THR A 93 -15.59 -0.90 -4.81
N GLN A 94 -15.09 -1.04 -3.59
CA GLN A 94 -15.94 -1.32 -2.43
C GLN A 94 -15.49 -0.51 -1.22
N GLU A 95 -16.44 -0.10 -0.39
CA GLU A 95 -16.16 0.62 0.84
C GLU A 95 -15.84 -0.36 1.97
N LEU A 96 -14.64 -0.21 2.53
CA LEU A 96 -14.08 -1.06 3.57
C LEU A 96 -14.53 -0.57 4.96
N ALA A 97 -15.22 -1.42 5.70
CA ALA A 97 -15.59 -1.16 7.08
C ALA A 97 -14.43 -1.50 8.04
N SER A 98 -13.75 -2.62 7.84
CA SER A 98 -12.58 -3.02 8.63
C SER A 98 -11.73 -4.06 7.91
N GLY A 99 -10.50 -4.24 8.38
CA GLY A 99 -9.62 -5.33 7.96
C GLY A 99 -8.92 -5.97 9.14
N ARG A 100 -8.59 -7.26 9.01
CA ARG A 100 -7.90 -8.04 10.06
C ARG A 100 -6.96 -9.08 9.46
N VAL A 101 -6.06 -9.62 10.28
CA VAL A 101 -5.24 -10.78 9.92
C VAL A 101 -6.09 -12.05 10.03
N ALA A 102 -6.04 -12.91 9.01
CA ALA A 102 -6.74 -14.19 9.03
C ALA A 102 -5.99 -15.16 9.96
N SER A 103 -6.67 -15.73 10.95
CA SER A 103 -6.04 -16.68 11.89
C SER A 103 -5.70 -18.03 11.26
N LYS A 104 -6.43 -18.43 10.22
CA LYS A 104 -6.33 -19.77 9.62
C LYS A 104 -5.31 -19.87 8.48
N ASN A 105 -4.90 -18.75 7.90
CA ASN A 105 -4.03 -18.72 6.72
C ASN A 105 -2.78 -17.91 7.01
N ASP A 106 -1.61 -18.53 6.85
CA ASP A 106 -0.36 -17.79 6.90
C ASP A 106 -0.31 -16.74 5.77
N LEU A 107 0.05 -15.51 6.14
CA LEU A 107 -0.03 -14.31 5.29
C LEU A 107 -1.47 -13.95 4.84
N GLY A 108 -2.48 -14.45 5.52
CA GLY A 108 -3.88 -14.12 5.23
C GLY A 108 -4.30 -12.79 5.83
N ILE A 109 -5.11 -12.04 5.08
CA ILE A 109 -5.83 -10.85 5.53
C ILE A 109 -7.30 -10.97 5.09
N GLU A 110 -8.19 -10.42 5.90
CA GLU A 110 -9.63 -10.45 5.66
C GLU A 110 -10.15 -9.01 5.62
N PHE A 111 -10.95 -8.70 4.61
CA PHE A 111 -11.61 -7.42 4.44
C PHE A 111 -13.10 -7.61 4.73
N THR A 112 -13.66 -6.75 5.57
CA THR A 112 -15.10 -6.66 5.83
C THR A 112 -15.59 -5.34 5.28
N PHE A 113 -16.54 -5.39 4.35
CA PHE A 113 -17.11 -4.21 3.71
C PHE A 113 -18.35 -3.70 4.45
N THR A 114 -18.75 -2.46 4.16
CA THR A 114 -19.92 -1.83 4.79
C THR A 114 -21.23 -2.53 4.48
N ASP A 115 -21.30 -3.28 3.39
CA ASP A 115 -22.44 -4.10 2.99
C ASP A 115 -22.47 -5.50 3.65
N GLY A 116 -21.53 -5.80 4.55
CA GLY A 116 -21.42 -7.09 5.22
C GLY A 116 -20.76 -8.20 4.40
N ARG A 117 -20.31 -7.91 3.16
CA ARG A 117 -19.52 -8.87 2.38
C ARG A 117 -18.12 -9.00 2.98
N GLU A 118 -17.55 -10.19 2.81
CA GLU A 118 -16.18 -10.50 3.21
C GLU A 118 -15.36 -10.90 1.98
N LEU A 119 -14.14 -10.37 1.91
CA LEU A 119 -13.14 -10.77 0.92
C LEU A 119 -11.91 -11.30 1.65
N LEU A 120 -11.51 -12.52 1.31
CA LEU A 120 -10.28 -13.12 1.80
C LEU A 120 -9.15 -12.77 0.83
N ALA A 121 -8.02 -12.36 1.36
CA ALA A 121 -6.82 -12.18 0.58
C ALA A 121 -5.60 -12.82 1.24
N ARG A 122 -4.63 -13.16 0.40
CA ARG A 122 -3.32 -13.67 0.82
C ARG A 122 -2.24 -12.84 0.15
N VAL A 123 -1.38 -12.26 0.97
CA VAL A 123 -0.23 -11.47 0.51
C VAL A 123 1.01 -12.36 0.36
N PHE A 124 2.06 -11.83 -0.27
CA PHE A 124 3.22 -12.63 -0.67
C PHE A 124 4.35 -12.61 0.36
N SER A 125 4.35 -11.66 1.28
CA SER A 125 5.37 -11.56 2.33
C SER A 125 4.80 -11.06 3.67
N ARG A 126 5.57 -11.28 4.74
CA ARG A 126 5.28 -10.70 6.06
C ARG A 126 5.35 -9.17 6.05
N ALA A 127 6.24 -8.60 5.24
CA ALA A 127 6.35 -7.16 5.07
C ALA A 127 5.06 -6.58 4.47
N ASP A 128 4.52 -7.21 3.41
CA ASP A 128 3.24 -6.80 2.83
C ASP A 128 2.11 -6.91 3.86
N GLN A 129 2.07 -8.01 4.62
CA GLN A 129 1.04 -8.21 5.64
C GLN A 129 1.09 -7.09 6.69
N ALA A 130 2.29 -6.71 7.14
CA ALA A 130 2.49 -5.62 8.09
C ALA A 130 2.05 -4.26 7.53
N GLN A 131 2.27 -4.00 6.23
CA GLN A 131 1.78 -2.79 5.56
C GLN A 131 0.24 -2.73 5.58
N TRP A 132 -0.42 -3.85 5.25
CA TRP A 132 -1.88 -3.93 5.27
C TRP A 132 -2.45 -3.75 6.69
N VAL A 133 -1.84 -4.39 7.69
CA VAL A 133 -2.21 -4.21 9.10
C VAL A 133 -2.08 -2.75 9.53
N SER A 134 -0.97 -2.10 9.19
CA SER A 134 -0.75 -0.68 9.49
C SER A 134 -1.83 0.20 8.85
N ALA A 135 -2.23 -0.12 7.62
CA ALA A 135 -3.29 0.60 6.93
C ALA A 135 -4.66 0.39 7.58
N PHE A 136 -4.97 -0.81 8.08
CA PHE A 136 -6.21 -1.07 8.84
C PHE A 136 -6.26 -0.26 10.14
N TYR A 137 -5.14 -0.13 10.85
CA TYR A 137 -5.07 0.73 12.03
C TYR A 137 -5.32 2.20 11.68
N GLN A 138 -4.71 2.71 10.60
CA GLN A 138 -4.91 4.09 10.15
C GLN A 138 -6.36 4.35 9.72
N LEU A 139 -7.00 3.37 9.09
CA LEU A 139 -8.42 3.41 8.74
C LEU A 139 -9.31 3.49 9.98
N ALA A 140 -9.08 2.63 10.97
CA ALA A 140 -9.84 2.58 12.22
C ALA A 140 -9.76 3.91 12.98
N MET A 141 -8.55 4.46 13.12
CA MET A 141 -8.34 5.76 13.79
C MET A 141 -9.09 6.91 13.12
N ARG A 142 -9.26 6.88 11.79
CA ARG A 142 -10.03 7.92 11.07
C ARG A 142 -11.53 7.73 11.17
N SER A 143 -12.01 6.50 11.27
CA SER A 143 -13.43 6.22 11.45
C SER A 143 -13.97 6.78 12.78
N GLU A 144 -13.18 6.69 13.85
CA GLU A 144 -13.53 7.24 15.17
C GLU A 144 -13.68 8.77 15.12
N VAL A 145 -12.76 9.46 14.43
CA VAL A 145 -12.78 10.93 14.29
C VAL A 145 -14.04 11.42 13.56
N ARG A 146 -14.52 10.67 12.55
CA ARG A 146 -15.77 11.03 11.85
C ARG A 146 -17.01 10.78 12.71
N ARG A 147 -17.00 9.73 13.54
CA ARG A 147 -18.12 9.41 14.44
C ARG A 147 -18.35 10.50 15.49
N VAL A 148 -17.27 11.07 16.02
CA VAL A 148 -17.35 12.14 17.04
C VAL A 148 -17.80 13.47 16.42
N LYS A 149 -17.39 13.78 15.19
CA LYS A 149 -17.75 15.04 14.51
C LYS A 149 -19.21 15.13 14.04
N SER A 150 -19.95 14.01 14.06
CA SER A 150 -21.35 13.97 13.64
C SER A 150 -22.34 14.34 14.77
N ALA A 151 -21.86 14.53 16.00
CA ALA A 151 -22.73 14.68 17.18
C ALA A 151 -22.66 16.06 17.85
N SER A 152 -21.83 17.00 17.36
CA SER A 152 -21.59 18.25 18.09
C SER A 152 -21.12 19.36 17.17
N MET A 153 -22.05 20.23 16.76
CA MET A 153 -21.96 21.70 16.71
C MET A 153 -22.88 22.27 15.63
N GLU A 154 -24.10 22.61 16.02
CA GLU A 154 -24.61 23.93 15.69
C GLU A 154 -24.33 24.86 16.88
N GLU A 155 -24.32 26.15 16.57
CA GLU A 155 -24.39 27.31 17.47
C GLU A 155 -23.09 28.09 17.82
N GLN A 156 -23.13 29.37 17.39
CA GLN A 156 -22.53 30.59 17.95
C GLN A 156 -21.00 30.72 18.03
N GLY A 157 -20.39 31.86 17.70
CA GLY A 157 -20.86 33.21 17.44
C GLY A 157 -19.66 34.16 17.55
N ASP A 158 -19.65 35.22 16.75
CA ASP A 158 -18.62 36.26 16.70
C ASP A 158 -18.22 36.80 18.08
N THR A 159 -16.91 37.01 18.29
CA THR A 159 -16.42 38.14 19.10
C THR A 159 -14.97 38.47 18.75
N ALA A 160 -14.75 39.77 18.59
CA ALA A 160 -13.60 40.42 17.99
C ALA A 160 -12.38 40.56 18.92
N ALA A 161 -11.22 40.68 18.26
CA ALA A 161 -10.08 41.55 18.58
C ALA A 161 -9.40 41.43 19.96
N VAL A 162 -8.33 40.62 20.04
CA VAL A 162 -7.00 41.07 20.52
C VAL A 162 -5.91 40.28 19.77
N GLU A 163 -5.10 40.98 18.99
CA GLU A 163 -4.02 40.44 18.16
C GLU A 163 -2.80 40.02 19.00
N LYS A 164 -2.91 38.87 19.66
CA LYS A 164 -1.73 38.08 20.03
C LYS A 164 -1.42 37.18 18.85
N ARG A 165 -0.15 37.01 18.47
CA ARG A 165 0.29 36.04 17.43
C ARG A 165 -0.28 34.67 17.77
N ARG A 166 -1.43 34.35 17.20
CA ARG A 166 -2.15 33.10 17.38
C ARG A 166 -1.55 32.13 16.39
N VAL A 167 -0.92 31.08 16.90
CA VAL A 167 -0.67 29.89 16.11
C VAL A 167 -2.01 29.19 16.00
N SER A 168 -2.69 29.34 14.87
CA SER A 168 -3.91 28.57 14.60
C SER A 168 -3.49 27.16 14.18
N PHE A 169 -3.95 26.16 14.92
CA PHE A 169 -3.81 24.78 14.51
C PHE A 169 -4.93 24.48 13.50
N PHE A 170 -4.56 24.18 12.27
CA PHE A 170 -5.53 23.78 11.25
C PHE A 170 -5.94 22.31 11.50
N GLY A 171 -6.87 22.10 12.44
CA GLY A 171 -7.37 20.78 12.83
C GLY A 171 -7.64 20.64 14.32
N SER A 172 -8.29 19.54 14.70
CA SER A 172 -8.50 19.18 16.11
C SER A 172 -7.17 18.83 16.76
N VAL A 173 -6.69 19.68 17.68
CA VAL A 173 -5.56 19.36 18.55
C VAL A 173 -6.04 18.34 19.59
N LEU A 174 -5.67 17.08 19.40
CA LEU A 174 -5.90 16.03 20.40
C LEU A 174 -4.85 16.17 21.50
N VAL A 175 -5.20 16.84 22.59
CA VAL A 175 -4.39 16.84 23.80
C VAL A 175 -4.60 15.49 24.50
N ARG A 176 -3.64 14.59 24.34
CA ARG A 176 -3.61 13.34 25.11
C ARG A 176 -2.97 13.63 26.46
N THR A 177 -3.73 13.44 27.53
CA THR A 177 -3.18 13.45 28.89
C THR A 177 -2.33 12.19 29.05
N ILE A 178 -1.01 12.35 29.15
CA ILE A 178 -0.12 11.24 29.50
C ILE A 178 -0.25 11.04 31.00
N PRO A 179 -0.67 9.85 31.49
CA PRO A 179 -0.73 9.60 32.92
C PRO A 179 0.67 9.80 33.52
N THR A 180 0.73 10.55 34.62
CA THR A 180 1.97 10.74 35.36
C THR A 180 2.46 9.39 35.86
N VAL A 181 3.67 9.02 35.49
CA VAL A 181 4.33 7.83 36.01
C VAL A 181 4.55 8.03 37.51
N PRO A 182 4.12 7.11 38.37
CA PRO A 182 4.36 7.23 39.81
C PRO A 182 5.87 7.10 40.11
N ASP A 183 6.34 7.81 41.13
CA ASP A 183 7.78 7.99 41.42
C ASP A 183 8.53 6.68 41.69
N ASP A 184 7.80 5.62 42.08
CA ASP A 184 8.31 4.27 42.32
C ASP A 184 8.69 3.53 41.02
N GLN A 185 8.08 3.88 39.89
CA GLN A 185 8.35 3.26 38.58
C GLN A 185 9.37 4.02 37.73
N VAL A 186 9.70 5.26 38.11
CA VAL A 186 10.69 6.09 37.40
C VAL A 186 12.08 5.41 37.31
N PRO A 187 12.60 4.74 38.35
CA PRO A 187 13.90 4.07 38.28
C PRO A 187 13.92 2.85 37.34
N GLU A 188 12.76 2.25 37.04
CA GLU A 188 12.64 1.08 36.16
C GLU A 188 12.49 1.49 34.69
N LEU A 189 11.83 2.63 34.44
CA LEU A 189 11.55 3.13 33.08
C LEU A 189 12.68 3.99 32.51
N PHE A 190 13.46 4.64 33.37
CA PHE A 190 14.53 5.54 32.94
C PHE A 190 15.89 5.05 33.40
N TYR A 191 16.88 5.18 32.53
CA TYR A 191 18.27 4.90 32.88
C TYR A 191 18.71 5.79 34.03
N SER A 192 19.41 5.20 35.01
CA SER A 192 20.06 6.01 36.03
C SER A 192 21.18 6.84 35.40
N LYS A 193 21.54 7.96 36.03
CA LYS A 193 22.68 8.78 35.60
C LYS A 193 23.97 7.93 35.43
N LYS A 194 24.15 6.94 36.31
CA LYS A 194 25.28 6.01 36.26
C LYS A 194 25.26 5.12 35.00
N ASP A 195 24.08 4.70 34.56
CA ASP A 195 23.96 3.87 33.36
C ASP A 195 24.22 4.69 32.10
N VAL A 196 23.72 5.93 32.07
CA VAL A 196 24.01 6.88 30.98
C VAL A 196 25.52 7.16 30.87
N GLU A 197 26.21 7.36 32.01
CA GLU A 197 27.66 7.55 32.04
C GLU A 197 28.39 6.31 31.48
N LYS A 198 28.04 5.09 31.90
CA LYS A 198 28.62 3.85 31.35
C LYS A 198 28.43 3.73 29.82
N PHE A 199 27.24 4.04 29.31
CA PHE A 199 27.00 4.02 27.86
C PHE A 199 27.86 5.05 27.13
N SER A 200 28.04 6.24 27.71
CA SER A 200 28.85 7.29 27.12
C SER A 200 30.35 6.93 27.06
N GLU A 201 30.87 6.28 28.09
CA GLU A 201 32.24 5.76 28.12
C GLU A 201 32.44 4.64 27.09
N GLN A 202 31.48 3.72 26.99
CA GLN A 202 31.52 2.62 26.02
C GLN A 202 31.43 3.13 24.57
N ALA A 203 30.57 4.12 24.30
CA ALA A 203 30.46 4.75 22.99
C ALA A 203 31.75 5.50 22.60
N SER A 204 32.37 6.17 23.58
CA SER A 204 33.65 6.87 23.39
C SER A 204 34.77 5.87 23.07
N SER A 205 34.83 4.74 23.77
CA SER A 205 35.77 3.63 23.51
C SER A 205 35.63 3.03 22.11
N LEU A 206 34.39 2.85 21.63
CA LEU A 206 34.13 2.33 20.27
C LEU A 206 34.57 3.30 19.17
N ARG A 207 34.39 4.61 19.37
CA ARG A 207 34.89 5.63 18.44
C ARG A 207 36.40 5.59 18.30
N SER A 208 37.14 5.43 19.40
CA SER A 208 38.60 5.31 19.40
C SER A 208 39.08 4.11 18.58
N ARG A 209 38.46 2.94 18.76
CA ARG A 209 38.84 1.70 18.03
C ARG A 209 38.55 1.76 16.54
N THR A 210 37.50 2.49 16.14
CA THR A 210 37.13 2.61 14.73
C THR A 210 38.10 3.54 13.99
N GLY A 211 38.62 4.58 14.67
CA GLY A 211 39.66 5.46 14.12
C GLY A 211 40.96 4.71 13.78
N ASP A 212 41.43 3.84 14.68
CA ASP A 212 42.65 3.05 14.43
C ASP A 212 42.47 2.03 13.29
N ALA A 213 41.32 1.37 13.21
CA ALA A 213 41.05 0.39 12.15
C ALA A 213 41.00 1.03 10.75
N VAL A 214 40.49 2.26 10.62
CA VAL A 214 40.41 2.97 9.34
C VAL A 214 41.77 3.54 8.92
N SER A 215 42.65 3.86 9.87
CA SER A 215 44.01 4.35 9.58
C SER A 215 44.92 3.33 8.88
N LEU A 216 44.65 2.02 9.06
CA LEU A 216 45.43 0.94 8.47
C LEU A 216 45.08 0.67 6.99
N VAL A 217 43.91 1.09 6.51
CA VAL A 217 43.45 0.80 5.13
C VAL A 217 44.09 1.73 4.09
N PHE A 218 44.66 2.86 4.51
CA PHE A 218 45.27 3.85 3.60
C PHE A 218 46.80 3.74 3.44
N ARG A 219 47.45 2.76 4.08
CA ARG A 219 48.86 2.47 3.78
C ARG A 219 48.96 1.55 2.56
N LYS A 220 49.10 2.17 1.37
CA LYS A 220 49.44 1.49 0.11
C LYS A 220 50.61 0.52 0.30
N PRO A 221 50.46 -0.78 -0.02
CA PRO A 221 51.60 -1.68 -0.15
C PRO A 221 52.34 -1.33 -1.44
N THR A 222 53.54 -0.76 -1.32
CA THR A 222 54.46 -0.58 -2.45
C THR A 222 55.03 -1.96 -2.80
N LEU A 223 54.36 -2.71 -3.69
CA LEU A 223 54.89 -3.98 -4.20
C LEU A 223 55.54 -3.77 -5.59
N PRO A 224 56.82 -4.17 -5.77
CA PRO A 224 57.54 -4.00 -7.01
C PRO A 224 57.45 -5.28 -7.85
N TRP A 225 56.61 -5.30 -8.89
CA TRP A 225 56.63 -6.39 -9.86
C TRP A 225 56.73 -5.84 -11.28
N ARG A 226 57.99 -5.69 -11.70
CA ARG A 226 58.42 -5.54 -13.09
C ARG A 226 59.09 -6.85 -13.47
N ARG A 227 58.49 -7.66 -14.35
CA ARG A 227 59.23 -8.52 -15.29
C ARG A 227 58.47 -8.64 -16.61
N GLN A 228 59.10 -8.09 -17.63
CA GLN A 228 58.91 -8.40 -19.05
C GLN A 228 59.05 -9.91 -19.28
N VAL A 229 58.25 -10.43 -20.20
CA VAL A 229 58.58 -11.64 -20.95
C VAL A 229 58.51 -11.25 -22.43
N VAL A 230 59.58 -11.65 -23.14
CA VAL A 230 59.90 -11.43 -24.56
C VAL A 230 59.05 -12.32 -25.45
#